data_AF-A0A6D2HGQ3-F1
#
_entry.id   AF-A0A6D2HGQ3-F1
#
_cell.length_a   1.000
_cell.length_b   1.000
_cell.length_c   1.000
_cell.angle_alpha   90.00
_cell.angle_beta   90.00
_cell.angle_gamma   90.00
#
_symmetry.space_group_name_H-M   'P 1'
#
loop_
_entity.id
_entity.type
_entity.pdbx_description
1 polymer ?
#
loop_
_entity_poly.entity_id
_entity_poly.type
_entity_poly.pdbx_seq_one_letter_code
_entity_poly.pdbx_strand_id
1 'polypeptide(L)'
;MMSRTTTVMSSSDGNCGHWIVRHRICLTCKKKVSHLEEDRAFNYLFSGLCLTNEAMPFTKRLVTLITIYDHKKLHLVLDLDHTLINSVSVSNLSQAEKYLIDEERSGKWENLGKYEDRLIKSRPFLQEFLEEASKLFNMHVYTKGSSGYAQAVVKMIDPNKTYFGGRVISRRESPYNKTLDLVLADERGTVIVDDTVEVWPHHQKNLLQIRRYLYFKHDCINKKSYAERRRDESRSSKGGLANVLKFLKLVHNGFFSCGVGEDLESKDVRSLINGPFKLYGC
;
A
#
# COMPACT_ATOMS: atom_id res chain seq x y z
N MET A 1 -11.88 46.14 -50.37
CA MET A 1 -12.56 45.55 -49.20
C MET A 1 -11.89 44.22 -48.89
N MET A 2 -11.39 44.15 -47.66
CA MET A 2 -10.54 43.16 -46.98
C MET A 2 -10.66 41.68 -47.41
N SER A 3 -9.52 41.12 -47.83
CA SER A 3 -9.23 39.69 -47.78
C SER A 3 -9.18 39.21 -46.32
N ARG A 4 -10.00 38.22 -45.97
CA ARG A 4 -9.91 37.50 -44.70
C ARG A 4 -8.87 36.38 -44.84
N THR A 5 -7.65 36.68 -44.43
CA THR A 5 -6.63 35.66 -44.13
C THR A 5 -7.06 34.96 -42.85
N THR A 6 -7.45 33.69 -42.93
CA THR A 6 -7.66 32.82 -41.77
C THR A 6 -6.30 32.54 -41.14
N THR A 7 -5.96 33.31 -40.11
CA THR A 7 -4.80 33.06 -39.26
C THR A 7 -5.02 31.76 -38.52
N VAL A 8 -4.36 30.69 -38.96
CA VAL A 8 -4.18 29.47 -38.15
C VAL A 8 -3.34 29.90 -36.95
N MET A 9 -3.98 30.10 -35.80
CA MET A 9 -3.26 30.29 -34.55
C MET A 9 -2.56 28.97 -34.23
N SER A 10 -1.25 28.93 -34.47
CA SER A 10 -0.39 27.89 -33.93
C SER A 10 -0.41 28.01 -32.40
N SER A 11 -1.07 27.08 -31.71
CA SER A 11 -0.93 26.93 -30.27
C SER A 11 0.51 26.53 -29.98
N SER A 12 1.32 27.49 -29.57
CA SER A 12 2.68 27.31 -29.08
C SER A 12 2.67 26.84 -27.62
N ASP A 13 1.88 25.82 -27.31
CA ASP A 13 2.01 25.13 -26.03
C ASP A 13 3.08 24.06 -26.22
N GLY A 14 4.22 24.24 -25.55
CA GLY A 14 5.39 23.36 -25.63
C GLY A 14 5.17 21.92 -25.13
N ASN A 15 3.93 21.54 -24.82
CA ASN A 15 3.56 20.23 -24.29
C ASN A 15 2.89 19.37 -25.37
N CYS A 16 3.30 18.10 -25.47
CA CYS A 16 2.59 17.12 -26.29
C CYS A 16 1.45 16.46 -25.51
N GLY A 17 0.34 16.10 -26.17
CA GLY A 17 -0.80 15.40 -25.55
C GLY A 17 -0.58 13.90 -25.26
N HIS A 18 0.67 13.46 -25.08
CA HIS A 18 0.99 12.06 -24.81
C HIS A 18 1.02 11.77 -23.30
N TRP A 19 0.66 10.53 -22.96
CA TRP A 19 0.23 10.14 -21.62
C TRP A 19 1.33 9.90 -20.58
N ILE A 20 2.55 9.59 -21.03
CA ILE A 20 3.64 9.13 -20.14
C ILE A 20 4.87 10.00 -20.33
N VAL A 21 5.32 10.59 -19.23
CA VAL A 21 6.50 11.46 -19.17
C VAL A 21 7.51 10.88 -18.19
N ARG A 22 8.80 10.90 -18.55
CA ARG A 22 9.90 10.56 -17.65
C ARG A 22 10.99 11.62 -17.71
N HIS A 23 11.39 12.15 -16.56
CA HIS A 23 12.40 13.22 -16.46
C HIS A 23 12.07 14.43 -17.35
N ARG A 24 10.79 14.81 -17.43
CA ARG A 24 10.25 15.87 -18.32
C ARG A 24 10.38 15.60 -19.82
N ILE A 25 10.61 14.34 -20.20
CA ILE A 25 10.66 13.90 -21.60
C ILE A 25 9.48 12.98 -21.85
N CYS A 26 8.67 13.29 -22.85
CA CYS A 26 7.61 12.39 -23.30
C CYS A 26 8.22 11.08 -23.80
N LEU A 27 7.75 9.95 -23.26
CA LEU A 27 8.29 8.64 -23.68
C LEU A 27 7.92 8.29 -25.12
N THR A 28 6.79 8.81 -25.64
CA THR A 28 6.30 8.57 -27.00
C THR A 28 7.01 9.42 -28.04
N CYS A 29 6.93 10.75 -27.95
CA CYS A 29 7.45 11.65 -28.99
C CYS A 29 8.79 12.33 -28.66
N LYS A 30 9.38 12.03 -27.49
CA LYS A 30 10.67 12.56 -27.03
C LYS A 30 10.75 14.08 -26.87
N LYS A 31 9.62 14.80 -26.99
CA LYS A 31 9.56 16.24 -26.70
C LYS A 31 9.73 16.51 -25.21
N LYS A 32 10.38 17.63 -24.90
CA LYS A 32 10.49 18.17 -23.54
C LYS A 32 9.16 18.80 -23.14
N VAL A 33 8.67 18.47 -21.96
CA VAL A 33 7.40 18.98 -21.40
C VAL A 33 7.75 20.10 -20.39
N SER A 34 7.20 21.29 -20.59
CA SER A 34 7.50 22.49 -19.80
C SER A 34 6.63 22.64 -18.54
N HIS A 35 5.37 22.21 -18.59
CA HIS A 35 4.42 22.25 -17.47
C HIS A 35 3.98 20.83 -17.07
N LEU A 36 4.15 20.49 -15.79
CA LEU A 36 3.72 19.21 -15.18
C LEU A 36 2.85 19.44 -13.93
N GLU A 37 2.33 20.66 -13.72
CA GLU A 37 1.66 21.04 -12.46
C GLU A 37 0.39 20.23 -12.18
N GLU A 38 -0.24 19.69 -13.24
CA GLU A 38 -1.41 18.82 -13.14
C GLU A 38 -1.06 17.33 -13.19
N ASP A 39 0.19 16.96 -13.48
CA ASP A 39 0.61 15.57 -13.65
C ASP A 39 0.94 14.91 -12.32
N ARG A 40 0.58 13.62 -12.20
CA ARG A 40 0.85 12.85 -11.00
C ARG A 40 2.17 12.11 -11.10
N ALA A 41 3.05 12.36 -10.13
CA ALA A 41 4.37 11.75 -10.07
C ALA A 41 4.35 10.36 -9.40
N PHE A 42 5.02 9.38 -10.01
CA PHE A 42 5.21 8.01 -9.54
C PHE A 42 6.69 7.70 -9.32
N ASN A 43 7.42 8.68 -8.76
CA ASN A 43 8.87 8.60 -8.52
C ASN A 43 9.29 7.39 -7.68
N TYR A 44 8.40 6.89 -6.82
CA TYR A 44 8.66 5.71 -5.99
C TYR A 44 8.75 4.41 -6.82
N LEU A 45 8.08 4.34 -7.98
CA LEU A 45 8.22 3.23 -8.92
C LEU A 45 9.43 3.41 -9.83
N PHE A 46 9.51 4.57 -10.49
CA PHE A 46 10.59 4.91 -11.40
C PHE A 46 10.91 6.39 -11.29
N SER A 47 12.19 6.71 -11.06
CA SER A 47 12.65 8.09 -10.99
C SER A 47 12.20 8.88 -12.23
N GLY A 48 11.54 10.01 -11.96
CA GLY A 48 11.06 10.97 -12.96
C GLY A 48 9.77 10.59 -13.67
N LEU A 49 9.12 9.46 -13.34
CA LEU A 49 7.88 9.04 -13.96
C LEU A 49 6.70 9.93 -13.53
N CYS A 50 5.98 10.46 -14.50
CA CYS A 50 4.73 11.18 -14.34
C CYS A 50 3.68 10.65 -15.34
N LEU A 51 2.42 10.63 -14.92
CA LEU A 51 1.26 10.38 -15.77
C LEU A 51 0.35 11.59 -15.75
N THR A 52 -0.23 11.92 -16.90
CA THR A 52 -1.26 12.96 -16.98
C THR A 52 -2.55 12.49 -16.29
N ASN A 53 -3.43 13.43 -15.94
CA ASN A 53 -4.70 13.09 -15.31
C ASN A 53 -5.60 12.25 -16.21
N GLU A 54 -5.55 12.43 -17.53
CA GLU A 54 -6.27 11.63 -18.51
C GLU A 54 -5.69 10.21 -18.62
N ALA A 55 -4.37 10.10 -18.57
CA ALA A 55 -3.66 8.83 -18.69
C ALA A 55 -3.85 7.91 -17.48
N MET A 56 -4.02 8.51 -16.30
CA MET A 56 -4.02 7.79 -15.03
C MET A 56 -5.17 6.77 -14.90
N PRO A 57 -6.45 7.11 -15.14
CA PRO A 57 -7.54 6.13 -15.08
C PRO A 57 -7.33 4.95 -16.05
N PHE A 58 -6.93 5.24 -17.29
CA PHE A 58 -6.65 4.21 -18.29
C PHE A 58 -5.51 3.28 -17.84
N THR A 59 -4.41 3.86 -17.35
CA THR A 59 -3.23 3.10 -16.89
C THR A 59 -3.57 2.23 -15.70
N LYS A 60 -4.28 2.78 -14.70
CA LYS A 60 -4.76 2.01 -13.53
C LYS A 60 -5.63 0.84 -13.95
N ARG A 61 -6.60 1.08 -14.84
CA ARG A 61 -7.50 0.06 -15.37
C ARG A 61 -6.73 -1.04 -16.08
N LEU A 62 -5.84 -0.68 -17.00
CA LEU A 62 -5.03 -1.63 -17.77
C LEU A 62 -4.14 -2.49 -16.86
N VAL A 63 -3.43 -1.88 -15.91
CA VAL A 63 -2.56 -2.61 -14.96
C VAL A 63 -3.36 -3.62 -14.14
N THR A 64 -4.56 -3.23 -13.69
CA THR A 64 -5.44 -4.12 -12.93
C THR A 64 -6.00 -5.24 -13.80
N LEU A 65 -6.42 -4.97 -15.03
CA LEU A 65 -6.89 -6.02 -15.95
C LEU A 65 -5.78 -7.04 -16.25
N ILE A 66 -4.55 -6.59 -16.55
CA ILE A 66 -3.40 -7.49 -16.74
C ILE A 66 -3.18 -8.35 -15.49
N THR A 67 -3.18 -7.74 -14.31
CA THR A 67 -2.99 -8.46 -13.03
C THR A 67 -4.07 -9.52 -12.80
N ILE A 68 -5.31 -9.22 -13.17
CA ILE A 68 -6.46 -10.10 -13.03
C ILE A 68 -6.43 -11.25 -14.05
N TYR A 69 -6.22 -10.97 -15.34
CA TYR A 69 -6.30 -11.97 -16.41
C TYR A 69 -5.04 -12.84 -16.50
N ASP A 70 -3.85 -12.22 -16.44
CA ASP A 70 -2.60 -12.95 -16.68
C ASP A 70 -2.09 -13.66 -15.43
N HIS A 71 -2.43 -13.12 -14.26
CA HIS A 71 -1.87 -13.60 -12.98
C HIS A 71 -2.92 -14.09 -11.99
N LYS A 72 -4.22 -13.88 -12.25
CA LYS A 72 -5.29 -14.13 -11.27
C LYS A 72 -4.99 -13.50 -9.91
N LYS A 73 -4.46 -12.28 -9.92
CA LYS A 73 -4.17 -11.51 -8.71
C LYS A 73 -5.04 -10.27 -8.61
N LEU A 74 -5.16 -9.77 -7.39
CA LEU A 74 -5.68 -8.44 -7.08
C LEU A 74 -4.54 -7.54 -6.59
N HIS A 75 -4.82 -6.31 -6.18
CA HIS A 75 -3.84 -5.43 -5.55
C HIS A 75 -4.12 -5.30 -4.04
N LEU A 76 -3.05 -5.26 -3.25
CA LEU A 76 -3.14 -5.13 -1.79
C LEU A 76 -2.24 -4.00 -1.30
N VAL A 77 -2.83 -3.02 -0.62
CA VAL A 77 -2.12 -1.90 -0.01
C VAL A 77 -2.04 -2.15 1.49
N LEU A 78 -0.83 -2.18 2.04
CA LEU A 78 -0.56 -2.47 3.45
C LEU A 78 0.04 -1.24 4.14
N ASP A 79 -0.54 -0.84 5.26
CA ASP A 79 0.13 0.08 6.18
C ASP A 79 1.26 -0.63 6.98
N LEU A 80 2.17 0.14 7.59
CA LEU A 80 3.24 -0.40 8.43
C LEU A 80 2.91 -0.31 9.92
N ASP A 81 2.87 0.89 10.49
CA ASP A 81 2.84 1.13 11.92
C ASP A 81 1.47 0.79 12.53
N HIS A 82 1.46 -0.11 13.51
CA HIS A 82 0.26 -0.71 14.09
C HIS A 82 -0.50 -1.67 13.17
N THR A 83 -0.03 -1.88 11.93
CA THR A 83 -0.58 -2.83 10.99
C THR A 83 0.31 -4.07 10.86
N LEU A 84 1.47 -3.95 10.21
CA LEU A 84 2.45 -5.04 10.03
C LEU A 84 3.53 -5.06 11.11
N ILE A 85 3.85 -3.89 11.68
CA ILE A 85 4.88 -3.71 12.69
C ILE A 85 4.36 -2.80 13.82
N ASN A 86 5.06 -2.76 14.93
CA ASN A 86 4.91 -1.70 15.93
C ASN A 86 6.29 -1.15 16.28
N SER A 87 6.39 0.14 16.56
CA SER A 87 7.66 0.82 16.74
C SER A 87 7.60 1.80 17.91
N VAL A 88 8.71 2.00 18.60
CA VAL A 88 8.83 2.93 19.74
C VAL A 88 10.23 3.52 19.80
N SER A 89 10.36 4.80 20.17
CA SER A 89 11.69 5.35 20.49
C SER A 89 12.20 4.70 21.77
N VAL A 90 13.49 4.38 21.80
CA VAL A 90 14.17 3.77 22.95
C VAL A 90 14.01 4.63 24.21
N SER A 91 13.96 5.97 24.07
CA SER A 91 13.72 6.88 25.20
C SER A 91 12.34 6.72 25.82
N ASN A 92 11.37 6.21 25.05
CA ASN A 92 9.96 6.10 25.46
C ASN A 92 9.61 4.69 25.98
N LEU A 93 10.59 3.78 26.07
CA LEU A 93 10.37 2.45 26.65
C LEU A 93 10.03 2.56 28.14
N SER A 94 9.02 1.79 28.57
CA SER A 94 8.74 1.66 29.98
C SER A 94 9.89 0.94 30.70
N GLN A 95 10.02 1.11 32.02
CA GLN A 95 11.07 0.44 32.79
C GLN A 95 10.99 -1.10 32.64
N ALA A 96 9.78 -1.65 32.47
CA ALA A 96 9.57 -3.07 32.26
C ALA A 96 9.88 -3.54 30.82
N GLU A 97 10.08 -2.63 29.88
CA GLU A 97 10.38 -2.93 28.47
C GLU A 97 11.87 -2.75 28.12
N LYS A 98 12.67 -2.12 28.99
CA LYS A 98 14.10 -1.84 28.74
C LYS A 98 14.94 -3.10 28.45
N TYR A 99 14.50 -4.28 28.88
CA TYR A 99 15.17 -5.55 28.52
C TYR A 99 15.26 -5.77 27.00
N LEU A 100 14.35 -5.16 26.22
CA LEU A 100 14.33 -5.29 24.77
C LEU A 100 15.55 -4.65 24.09
N ILE A 101 16.24 -3.71 24.76
CA ILE A 101 17.48 -3.12 24.24
C ILE A 101 18.57 -4.19 24.17
N ASP A 102 18.68 -5.02 25.20
CA ASP A 102 19.69 -6.08 25.26
C ASP A 102 19.30 -7.26 24.35
N GLU A 103 18.00 -7.58 24.27
CA GLU A 103 17.49 -8.59 23.33
C GLU A 103 17.79 -8.23 21.87
N GLU A 104 17.55 -6.97 21.48
CA GLU A 104 17.85 -6.49 20.12
C GLU A 104 19.34 -6.59 19.82
N ARG A 105 20.21 -6.13 20.73
CA ARG A 105 21.68 -6.21 20.59
C ARG A 105 22.18 -7.65 20.46
N SER A 106 21.52 -8.58 21.13
CA SER A 106 21.90 -10.00 21.07
C SER A 106 21.59 -10.65 19.72
N GLY A 107 20.73 -10.04 18.90
CA GLY A 107 20.26 -10.60 17.63
C GLY A 107 19.43 -11.88 17.77
N LYS A 108 19.10 -12.32 18.99
CA LYS A 108 18.37 -13.57 19.24
C LYS A 108 16.90 -13.50 18.87
N TRP A 109 16.34 -12.29 18.78
CA TRP A 109 14.93 -12.11 18.51
C TRP A 109 14.69 -11.74 17.04
N GLU A 110 14.42 -12.75 16.20
CA GLU A 110 14.27 -12.60 14.74
C GLU A 110 13.23 -11.55 14.30
N ASN A 111 12.24 -11.26 15.14
CA ASN A 111 11.16 -10.31 14.87
C ASN A 111 11.34 -8.93 15.53
N LEU A 112 12.52 -8.64 16.11
CA LEU A 112 12.84 -7.36 16.74
C LEU A 112 14.08 -6.78 16.05
N GLY A 113 13.95 -5.56 15.53
CA GLY A 113 15.06 -4.83 14.96
C GLY A 113 15.08 -3.38 15.40
N LYS A 114 16.01 -2.62 14.83
CA LYS A 114 16.23 -1.22 15.18
C LYS A 114 16.51 -0.37 13.95
N TYR A 115 16.00 0.85 13.98
CA TYR A 115 16.35 1.90 13.02
C TYR A 115 16.50 3.22 13.78
N GLU A 116 17.67 3.85 13.66
CA GLU A 116 18.04 5.03 14.46
C GLU A 116 17.84 4.76 15.96
N ASP A 117 17.06 5.59 16.66
CA ASP A 117 16.71 5.45 18.07
C ASP A 117 15.44 4.61 18.31
N ARG A 118 14.88 3.95 17.28
CA ARG A 118 13.59 3.26 17.37
C ARG A 118 13.74 1.75 17.33
N LEU A 119 13.15 1.07 18.31
CA LEU A 119 12.92 -0.37 18.23
C LEU A 119 11.69 -0.64 17.38
N ILE A 120 11.78 -1.71 16.58
CA ILE A 120 10.75 -2.11 15.62
C ILE A 120 10.46 -3.59 15.84
N LYS A 121 9.21 -3.88 16.12
CA LYS A 121 8.70 -5.22 16.35
C LYS A 121 7.82 -5.63 15.17
N SER A 122 8.16 -6.72 14.49
CA SER A 122 7.29 -7.33 13.50
C SER A 122 6.11 -8.04 14.16
N ARG A 123 4.92 -7.83 13.60
CA ARG A 123 3.70 -8.47 14.10
C ARG A 123 3.77 -9.99 13.90
N PRO A 124 3.29 -10.79 14.86
CA PRO A 124 3.28 -12.24 14.72
C PRO A 124 2.58 -12.68 13.43
N PHE A 125 3.10 -13.75 12.80
CA PHE A 125 2.61 -14.31 11.53
C PHE A 125 2.91 -13.45 10.27
N LEU A 126 3.79 -12.44 10.36
CA LEU A 126 4.10 -11.56 9.23
C LEU A 126 4.70 -12.28 8.02
N GLN A 127 5.69 -13.16 8.22
CA GLN A 127 6.35 -13.82 7.10
C GLN A 127 5.39 -14.72 6.31
N GLU A 128 4.62 -15.54 7.02
CA GLU A 128 3.60 -16.40 6.40
C GLU A 128 2.48 -15.59 5.76
N PHE A 129 2.09 -14.47 6.37
CA PHE A 129 1.14 -13.53 5.77
C PHE A 129 1.65 -12.99 4.43
N LEU A 130 2.89 -12.50 4.37
CA LEU A 130 3.47 -11.95 3.14
C LEU A 130 3.60 -13.02 2.05
N GLU A 131 4.08 -14.21 2.41
CA GLU A 131 4.20 -15.32 1.47
C GLU A 131 2.84 -15.71 0.87
N GLU A 132 1.84 -15.96 1.71
CA GLU A 132 0.52 -16.40 1.26
C GLU A 132 -0.25 -15.30 0.54
N ALA A 133 -0.18 -14.05 1.01
CA ALA A 133 -0.82 -12.92 0.35
C ALA A 133 -0.19 -12.64 -1.02
N SER A 134 1.14 -12.81 -1.17
CA SER A 134 1.82 -12.59 -2.45
C SER A 134 1.36 -13.53 -3.57
N LYS A 135 0.82 -14.71 -3.22
CA LYS A 135 0.25 -15.67 -4.18
C LYS A 135 -1.05 -15.14 -4.80
N LEU A 136 -1.75 -14.25 -4.10
CA LEU A 136 -3.09 -13.76 -4.44
C LEU A 136 -3.10 -12.27 -4.82
N PHE A 137 -2.08 -11.50 -4.40
CA PHE A 137 -2.05 -10.05 -4.54
C PHE A 137 -0.70 -9.53 -5.02
N ASN A 138 -0.74 -8.48 -5.84
CA ASN A 138 0.37 -7.57 -6.07
C ASN A 138 0.39 -6.53 -4.93
N MET A 139 1.41 -6.60 -4.07
CA MET A 139 1.41 -5.88 -2.80
C MET A 139 2.17 -4.56 -2.84
N HIS A 140 1.65 -3.56 -2.13
CA HIS A 140 2.19 -2.22 -1.96
C HIS A 140 2.32 -1.90 -0.46
N VAL A 141 3.37 -1.20 -0.07
CA VAL A 141 3.45 -0.53 1.23
C VAL A 141 2.98 0.91 1.07
N TYR A 142 2.11 1.36 1.97
CA TYR A 142 1.67 2.75 2.05
C TYR A 142 1.62 3.20 3.50
N THR A 143 2.64 3.97 3.91
CA THR A 143 2.79 4.46 5.28
C THR A 143 2.80 5.98 5.36
N LYS A 144 2.38 6.52 6.51
CA LYS A 144 2.63 7.92 6.88
C LYS A 144 4.00 8.12 7.55
N GLY A 145 4.86 7.10 7.61
CA GLY A 145 6.25 7.21 8.02
C GLY A 145 7.11 7.99 7.02
N SER A 146 8.31 8.41 7.47
CA SER A 146 9.29 9.02 6.57
C SER A 146 9.79 8.01 5.54
N SER A 147 10.30 8.50 4.40
CA SER A 147 10.81 7.62 3.33
C SER A 147 11.97 6.73 3.80
N GLY A 148 12.91 7.28 4.59
CA GLY A 148 14.03 6.50 5.14
C GLY A 148 13.56 5.40 6.11
N TYR A 149 12.64 5.74 7.02
CA TYR A 149 12.03 4.78 7.93
C TYR A 149 11.30 3.66 7.18
N ALA A 150 10.45 4.02 6.20
CA ALA A 150 9.69 3.06 5.41
C ALA A 150 10.62 2.07 4.68
N GLN A 151 11.69 2.57 4.06
CA GLN A 151 12.68 1.71 3.39
C GLN A 151 13.41 0.79 4.36
N ALA A 152 13.76 1.28 5.56
CA ALA A 152 14.41 0.46 6.57
C ALA A 152 13.50 -0.66 7.09
N VAL A 153 12.23 -0.37 7.35
CA VAL A 153 11.23 -1.37 7.75
C VAL A 153 11.02 -2.39 6.63
N VAL A 154 10.84 -1.94 5.38
CA VAL A 154 10.66 -2.84 4.24
C VAL A 154 11.88 -3.73 4.05
N LYS A 155 13.11 -3.20 4.19
CA LYS A 155 14.33 -4.02 4.13
C LYS A 155 14.39 -5.08 5.24
N MET A 156 13.81 -4.80 6.41
CA MET A 156 13.74 -5.76 7.51
C MET A 156 12.76 -6.91 7.24
N ILE A 157 11.59 -6.61 6.64
CA ILE A 157 10.51 -7.59 6.45
C ILE A 157 10.51 -8.24 5.04
N ASP A 158 11.17 -7.63 4.08
CA ASP A 158 11.30 -8.09 2.69
C ASP A 158 12.73 -7.79 2.16
N PRO A 159 13.78 -8.41 2.75
CA PRO A 159 15.17 -8.10 2.42
C PRO A 159 15.53 -8.39 0.96
N ASN A 160 14.87 -9.38 0.35
CA ASN A 160 15.09 -9.80 -1.03
C ASN A 160 14.21 -9.04 -2.03
N LYS A 161 13.35 -8.11 -1.56
CA LYS A 161 12.39 -7.37 -2.37
C LYS A 161 11.42 -8.26 -3.17
N THR A 162 11.13 -9.44 -2.63
CA THR A 162 10.28 -10.46 -3.25
C THR A 162 8.83 -9.98 -3.32
N TYR A 163 8.38 -9.24 -2.30
CA TYR A 163 6.97 -8.94 -2.08
C TYR A 163 6.59 -7.55 -2.61
N PHE A 164 7.39 -6.53 -2.25
CA PHE A 164 7.04 -5.13 -2.53
C PHE A 164 7.82 -4.55 -3.70
N GLY A 165 9.02 -5.06 -4.01
CA GLY A 165 9.88 -4.44 -5.02
C GLY A 165 10.13 -2.97 -4.69
N GLY A 166 9.77 -2.08 -5.63
CA GLY A 166 9.79 -0.61 -5.42
C GLY A 166 8.46 0.00 -4.98
N ARG A 167 7.40 -0.79 -4.72
CA ARG A 167 6.04 -0.31 -4.44
C ARG A 167 5.87 0.18 -3.00
N VAL A 168 6.65 1.18 -2.60
CA VAL A 168 6.65 1.78 -1.26
C VAL A 168 6.28 3.25 -1.35
N ILE A 169 5.11 3.60 -0.86
CA ILE A 169 4.59 4.98 -0.80
C ILE A 169 4.76 5.46 0.65
N SER A 170 5.47 6.56 0.85
CA SER A 170 5.74 7.13 2.17
C SER A 170 5.08 8.50 2.34
N ARG A 171 5.30 9.16 3.48
CA ARG A 171 4.87 10.56 3.70
C ARG A 171 5.43 11.52 2.64
N ARG A 172 6.59 11.20 2.03
CA ARG A 172 7.18 12.03 0.98
C ARG A 172 6.24 12.15 -0.22
N GLU A 173 5.68 11.04 -0.69
CA GLU A 173 4.77 11.00 -1.83
C GLU A 173 3.35 11.37 -1.44
N SER A 174 2.95 11.08 -0.20
CA SER A 174 1.61 11.34 0.32
C SER A 174 1.66 12.08 1.67
N PRO A 175 1.86 13.41 1.68
CA PRO A 175 2.03 14.18 2.92
C PRO A 175 0.72 14.38 3.71
N TYR A 176 -0.45 14.36 3.05
CA TYR A 176 -1.76 14.66 3.66
C TYR A 176 -2.53 13.41 4.08
N ASN A 177 -3.71 13.14 3.52
CA ASN A 177 -4.43 11.88 3.66
C ASN A 177 -3.90 10.82 2.69
N LYS A 178 -4.16 9.54 2.95
CA LYS A 178 -3.86 8.46 2.01
C LYS A 178 -4.93 8.43 0.90
N THR A 179 -4.52 8.09 -0.32
CA THR A 179 -5.40 7.99 -1.49
C THR A 179 -4.92 6.89 -2.43
N LEU A 180 -5.84 6.15 -3.05
CA LEU A 180 -5.48 5.17 -4.08
C LEU A 180 -5.01 5.84 -5.38
N ASP A 181 -5.09 7.16 -5.53
CA ASP A 181 -4.57 7.87 -6.71
C ASP A 181 -3.06 7.70 -6.89
N LEU A 182 -2.34 7.46 -5.80
CA LEU A 182 -0.89 7.20 -5.83
C LEU A 182 -0.56 5.73 -6.04
N VAL A 183 -1.56 4.84 -6.16
CA VAL A 183 -1.36 3.43 -6.47
C VAL A 183 -1.71 3.23 -7.94
N LEU A 184 -0.80 2.73 -8.77
CA LEU A 184 -1.08 2.39 -10.18
C LEU A 184 -1.92 1.11 -10.30
N ALA A 185 -3.10 1.11 -9.71
CA ALA A 185 -4.11 0.08 -9.79
C ALA A 185 -5.51 0.70 -9.67
N ASP A 186 -6.48 0.10 -10.34
CA ASP A 186 -7.89 0.46 -10.23
C ASP A 186 -8.44 0.07 -8.86
N GLU A 187 -9.26 0.94 -8.28
CA GLU A 187 -9.89 0.72 -6.97
C GLU A 187 -10.79 -0.52 -6.94
N ARG A 188 -11.40 -0.91 -8.07
CA ARG A 188 -12.25 -2.10 -8.18
C ARG A 188 -11.50 -3.41 -7.96
N GLY A 189 -10.18 -3.39 -8.14
CA GLY A 189 -9.30 -4.54 -7.92
C GLY A 189 -8.33 -4.38 -6.74
N THR A 190 -8.53 -3.37 -5.88
CA THR A 190 -7.59 -3.00 -4.81
C THR A 190 -8.20 -3.10 -3.42
N VAL A 191 -7.54 -3.85 -2.53
CA VAL A 191 -7.89 -3.96 -1.10
C VAL A 191 -6.85 -3.20 -0.28
N ILE A 192 -7.29 -2.49 0.77
CA ILE A 192 -6.44 -1.78 1.72
C ILE A 192 -6.52 -2.48 3.07
N VAL A 193 -5.39 -2.69 3.74
CA VAL A 193 -5.32 -3.10 5.14
C VAL A 193 -4.57 -2.03 5.92
N ASP A 194 -5.28 -1.39 6.84
CA ASP A 194 -4.81 -0.29 7.67
C ASP A 194 -5.57 -0.33 9.00
N ASP A 195 -4.95 0.08 10.10
CA ASP A 195 -5.62 0.15 11.39
C ASP A 195 -6.44 1.43 11.58
N THR A 196 -6.13 2.49 10.82
CA THR A 196 -6.72 3.81 10.97
C THR A 196 -7.63 4.13 9.77
N VAL A 197 -8.92 4.36 10.03
CA VAL A 197 -9.92 4.60 8.96
C VAL A 197 -9.85 6.03 8.45
N GLU A 198 -9.58 6.98 9.35
CA GLU A 198 -9.64 8.42 9.12
C GLU A 198 -8.61 8.90 8.11
N VAL A 199 -7.51 8.16 7.93
CA VAL A 199 -6.48 8.50 6.95
C VAL A 199 -6.90 8.17 5.50
N TRP A 200 -8.03 7.49 5.29
CA TRP A 200 -8.58 7.09 3.98
C TRP A 200 -9.96 7.71 3.69
N PRO A 201 -10.11 9.04 3.66
CA PRO A 201 -11.42 9.71 3.62
C PRO A 201 -12.27 9.36 2.37
N HIS A 202 -11.62 9.05 1.25
CA HIS A 202 -12.29 8.79 -0.03
C HIS A 202 -12.32 7.31 -0.43
N HIS A 203 -11.64 6.42 0.30
CA HIS A 203 -11.44 5.01 -0.08
C HIS A 203 -11.80 4.04 1.05
N GLN A 204 -12.66 4.43 2.00
CA GLN A 204 -13.08 3.55 3.10
C GLN A 204 -13.76 2.27 2.60
N LYS A 205 -14.41 2.30 1.43
CA LYS A 205 -15.00 1.10 0.83
C LYS A 205 -13.97 0.04 0.43
N ASN A 206 -12.71 0.42 0.24
CA ASN A 206 -11.60 -0.49 -0.05
C ASN A 206 -10.90 -0.98 1.22
N LEU A 207 -11.23 -0.43 2.39
CA LEU A 207 -10.51 -0.64 3.63
C LEU A 207 -11.05 -1.84 4.41
N LEU A 208 -10.19 -2.85 4.55
CA LEU A 208 -10.31 -3.88 5.57
C LEU A 208 -9.57 -3.41 6.83
N GLN A 209 -10.30 -2.82 7.77
CA GLN A 209 -9.71 -2.32 9.01
C GLN A 209 -9.17 -3.48 9.86
N ILE A 210 -7.88 -3.43 10.19
CA ILE A 210 -7.25 -4.36 11.13
C ILE A 210 -7.16 -3.74 12.53
N ARG A 211 -7.25 -4.56 13.58
CA ARG A 211 -6.98 -4.06 14.94
C ARG A 211 -5.53 -3.61 15.06
N ARG A 212 -5.30 -2.44 15.68
CA ARG A 212 -3.97 -1.92 16.04
C ARG A 212 -3.10 -2.97 16.73
N TYR A 213 -1.89 -3.14 16.24
CA TYR A 213 -0.82 -3.89 16.88
C TYR A 213 -0.06 -3.00 17.87
N LEU A 214 -0.17 -3.35 19.15
CA LEU A 214 0.36 -2.56 20.26
C LEU A 214 1.28 -3.44 21.11
N TYR A 215 2.47 -3.72 20.57
CA TYR A 215 3.46 -4.53 21.26
C TYR A 215 4.08 -3.78 22.45
N PHE A 216 4.54 -2.55 22.18
CA PHE A 216 5.12 -1.65 23.15
C PHE A 216 4.04 -0.89 23.93
N LYS A 217 4.42 -0.34 25.07
CA LYS A 217 3.58 0.55 25.88
C LYS A 217 3.21 1.77 25.05
N HIS A 218 1.94 2.14 25.16
CA HIS A 218 1.38 3.32 24.50
C HIS A 218 0.73 4.19 25.56
N ASP A 219 1.05 5.49 25.55
CA ASP A 219 0.73 6.40 26.66
C ASP A 219 -0.77 6.53 26.92
N CYS A 220 -1.60 6.47 25.88
CA CYS A 220 -3.06 6.53 26.03
C CYS A 220 -3.71 5.26 26.58
N ILE A 221 -2.94 4.20 26.89
CA ILE A 221 -3.47 2.90 27.32
C ILE A 221 -2.94 2.55 28.72
N ASN A 222 -3.82 2.68 29.72
CA ASN A 222 -3.54 2.33 31.12
C ASN A 222 -3.40 0.82 31.40
N LYS A 223 -3.37 -0.04 30.37
CA LYS A 223 -3.14 -1.48 30.50
C LYS A 223 -1.67 -1.80 30.21
N LYS A 224 -1.16 -2.89 30.79
CA LYS A 224 0.17 -3.41 30.43
C LYS A 224 0.24 -3.73 28.93
N SER A 225 1.37 -3.47 28.29
CA SER A 225 1.63 -3.81 26.88
C SER A 225 1.82 -5.33 26.69
N TYR A 226 2.11 -5.78 25.47
CA TYR A 226 2.53 -7.16 25.24
C TYR A 226 3.98 -7.38 25.72
N ALA A 227 4.86 -6.43 25.44
CA ALA A 227 6.26 -6.43 25.88
C ALA A 227 6.39 -6.49 27.41
N GLU A 228 5.63 -5.69 28.15
CA GLU A 228 5.60 -5.69 29.63
C GLU A 228 5.11 -7.01 30.23
N ARG A 229 4.31 -7.76 29.47
CA ARG A 229 3.80 -9.09 29.85
C ARG A 229 4.67 -10.23 29.34
N ARG A 230 5.77 -9.93 28.62
CA ARG A 230 6.65 -10.92 27.98
C ARG A 230 5.90 -11.94 27.11
N ARG A 231 4.91 -11.44 26.34
CA ARG A 231 4.14 -12.25 25.38
C ARG A 231 3.86 -11.42 24.12
N ASP A 232 3.14 -11.99 23.16
CA ASP A 232 2.75 -11.30 21.92
C ASP A 232 1.32 -11.68 21.49
N GLU A 233 0.84 -11.10 20.38
CA GLU A 233 -0.38 -11.56 19.71
C GLU A 233 -0.25 -13.03 19.28
N SER A 234 -1.39 -13.73 19.18
CA SER A 234 -1.39 -15.12 18.71
C SER A 234 -0.96 -15.19 17.24
N ARG A 235 -0.18 -16.22 16.88
CA ARG A 235 0.10 -16.59 15.48
C ARG A 235 -1.03 -17.43 14.85
N SER A 236 -1.98 -17.91 15.64
CA SER A 236 -3.09 -18.75 15.18
C SER A 236 -4.22 -17.92 14.55
N SER A 237 -5.34 -18.55 14.19
CA SER A 237 -6.53 -17.90 13.63
C SER A 237 -7.14 -16.77 14.48
N LYS A 238 -6.74 -16.66 15.76
CA LYS A 238 -7.11 -15.56 16.67
C LYS A 238 -6.19 -14.32 16.56
N GLY A 239 -5.10 -14.41 15.79
CA GLY A 239 -4.14 -13.34 15.53
C GLY A 239 -4.62 -12.34 14.48
N GLY A 240 -4.11 -11.11 14.53
CA GLY A 240 -4.50 -10.05 13.59
C GLY A 240 -4.24 -10.41 12.13
N LEU A 241 -2.98 -10.69 11.77
CA LEU A 241 -2.60 -11.00 10.38
C LEU A 241 -3.18 -12.32 9.88
N ALA A 242 -3.26 -13.35 10.73
CA ALA A 242 -3.87 -14.62 10.36
C ALA A 242 -5.37 -14.47 10.02
N ASN A 243 -6.09 -13.64 10.80
CA ASN A 243 -7.49 -13.34 10.53
C ASN A 243 -7.66 -12.53 9.23
N VAL A 244 -6.83 -11.50 9.03
CA VAL A 244 -6.84 -10.71 7.79
C VAL A 244 -6.54 -11.58 6.57
N LEU A 245 -5.53 -12.47 6.63
CA LEU A 245 -5.23 -13.38 5.52
C LEU A 245 -6.43 -14.27 5.17
N LYS A 246 -7.13 -14.80 6.18
CA LYS A 246 -8.35 -15.58 5.96
C LYS A 246 -9.39 -14.76 5.19
N PHE A 247 -9.61 -13.51 5.59
CA PHE A 247 -10.54 -12.62 4.90
C PHE A 247 -10.10 -12.29 3.48
N LEU A 248 -8.82 -11.95 3.28
CA LEU A 248 -8.24 -11.68 1.95
C LEU A 248 -8.41 -12.87 1.00
N LYS A 249 -8.21 -14.11 1.50
CA LYS A 249 -8.49 -15.33 0.74
C LYS A 249 -9.97 -15.43 0.33
N LEU A 250 -10.90 -15.06 1.21
CA LEU A 250 -12.32 -15.05 0.86
C LEU A 250 -12.68 -13.95 -0.14
N VAL A 251 -12.12 -12.75 -0.02
CA VAL A 251 -12.33 -11.66 -0.99
C VAL A 251 -11.78 -12.05 -2.36
N HIS A 252 -10.57 -12.60 -2.40
CA HIS A 252 -9.97 -13.10 -3.64
C HIS A 252 -10.83 -14.21 -4.25
N ASN A 253 -11.16 -15.25 -3.48
CA ASN A 253 -12.03 -16.33 -3.95
C ASN A 253 -13.38 -15.79 -4.43
N GLY A 254 -14.00 -14.88 -3.68
CA GLY A 254 -15.26 -14.20 -4.02
C GLY A 254 -15.19 -13.46 -5.35
N PHE A 255 -14.11 -12.71 -5.57
CA PHE A 255 -13.86 -11.97 -6.80
C PHE A 255 -13.69 -12.90 -8.01
N PHE A 256 -13.04 -14.05 -7.81
CA PHE A 256 -12.81 -15.03 -8.87
C PHE A 256 -13.87 -16.15 -8.94
N SER A 257 -14.82 -16.19 -8.01
CA SER A 257 -16.00 -17.07 -8.03
C SER A 257 -17.16 -16.40 -8.78
N CYS A 258 -17.98 -17.19 -9.47
CA CYS A 258 -19.10 -16.81 -10.37
C CYS A 258 -18.64 -16.17 -11.69
N GLY A 259 -19.17 -16.51 -12.87
CA GLY A 259 -20.06 -17.57 -13.37
C GLY A 259 -19.87 -17.56 -14.90
N VAL A 260 -20.16 -18.65 -15.60
CA VAL A 260 -20.02 -18.72 -17.08
C VAL A 260 -20.89 -17.63 -17.72
N GLY A 261 -20.31 -16.45 -18.02
CA GLY A 261 -21.00 -15.33 -18.67
C GLY A 261 -20.91 -13.96 -17.98
N GLU A 262 -20.45 -13.84 -16.73
CA GLU A 262 -20.25 -12.51 -16.11
C GLU A 262 -18.88 -11.93 -16.48
N ASP A 263 -18.90 -10.70 -17.02
CA ASP A 263 -17.70 -9.97 -17.39
C ASP A 263 -16.89 -9.61 -16.13
N LEU A 264 -15.67 -10.14 -16.02
CA LEU A 264 -14.74 -9.81 -14.93
C LEU A 264 -14.50 -8.30 -14.81
N GLU A 265 -14.70 -7.56 -15.90
CA GLU A 265 -14.62 -6.11 -15.93
C GLU A 265 -15.67 -5.39 -15.07
N SER A 266 -16.81 -6.05 -14.82
CA SER A 266 -17.91 -5.53 -14.00
C SER A 266 -17.70 -5.76 -12.50
N LYS A 267 -16.75 -6.61 -12.11
CA LYS A 267 -16.51 -6.98 -10.72
C LYS A 267 -15.81 -5.87 -9.93
N ASP A 268 -16.12 -5.82 -8.64
CA ASP A 268 -15.62 -4.78 -7.73
C ASP A 268 -15.41 -5.33 -6.31
N VAL A 269 -14.16 -5.38 -5.85
CA VAL A 269 -13.78 -5.88 -4.52
C VAL A 269 -14.49 -5.16 -3.38
N ARG A 270 -14.91 -3.90 -3.57
CA ARG A 270 -15.56 -3.09 -2.53
C ARG A 270 -16.90 -3.66 -2.09
N SER A 271 -17.58 -4.38 -2.99
CA SER A 271 -18.81 -5.10 -2.68
C SER A 271 -18.58 -6.32 -1.77
N LEU A 272 -17.40 -6.92 -1.85
CA LEU A 272 -16.99 -8.09 -1.07
C LEU A 272 -16.44 -7.73 0.31
N ILE A 273 -15.88 -6.51 0.47
CA ILE A 273 -15.36 -6.01 1.74
C ILE A 273 -16.49 -5.54 2.66
N ASN A 274 -17.45 -4.78 2.13
CA ASN A 274 -18.51 -4.13 2.92
C ASN A 274 -19.87 -4.83 2.83
N GLY A 275 -20.01 -5.88 2.02
CA GLY A 275 -21.24 -6.64 1.92
C GLY A 275 -21.42 -7.62 3.09
N PRO A 276 -22.65 -8.06 3.39
CA PRO A 276 -22.83 -9.23 4.24
C PRO A 276 -22.10 -10.40 3.57
N PHE A 277 -21.14 -11.01 4.26
CA PHE A 277 -20.45 -12.21 3.78
C PHE A 277 -21.46 -13.33 3.54
N LYS A 278 -21.99 -13.42 2.32
CA LYS A 278 -22.77 -14.57 1.87
C LYS A 278 -21.75 -15.66 1.50
N LEU A 279 -21.45 -16.51 2.47
CA LEU A 279 -20.81 -17.81 2.23
C LEU A 279 -21.81 -18.75 1.56
N TYR A 280 -22.24 -18.45 0.35
CA TYR A 280 -22.94 -19.41 -0.49
C TYR A 280 -22.46 -19.23 -1.92
N GLY A 281 -22.00 -20.34 -2.50
CA GLY A 281 -21.65 -20.40 -3.92
C GLY A 281 -22.86 -20.07 -4.78
N CYS A 282 -22.56 -19.41 -5.90
CA CYS A 282 -23.49 -18.78 -6.84
C CYS A 282 -24.06 -17.45 -6.35
#